data_AF-A0A4T0V9K3-F1
#
_entry.id   AF-A0A4T0V9K3-F1
#
_cell.length_a   1.000
_cell.length_b   1.000
_cell.length_c   1.000
_cell.angle_alpha   90.00
_cell.angle_beta   90.00
_cell.angle_gamma   90.00
#
_symmetry.space_group_name_H-M   'P 1'
#
loop_
_entity.id
_entity.type
_entity.pdbx_description
1 polymer ?
#
loop_
_entity_poly.entity_id
_entity_poly.type
_entity_poly.pdbx_seq_one_letter_code
_entity_poly.pdbx_strand_id
1 'polypeptide(L)'
;MLDPTTIARPPAGDSPDRPGASPRPVTSADLVLVIGAAMVAAQAALRAWVLHASYFFGDDLRLMVDAHERPLSVAYLLDPHQGHLAPGTRLLAWLVTASGPLDWTLAATLTVLAQLLASAACLWMLLVLLGPRWRALVALAIYLVVALAALGTTSWAASTALLVAQAASFAAVASWVRYLRRRRPRDLALTVVAVLLGLAVSVWATLVLPVLCLVAAALLSRRWSRSRLVGRTLRYWPVALAVAAIGAAAAIGADGADGTDGTGGTRGANGIWSRVQQASPWPHDNASRAYVNRLRADLDAREETVDLASQVVPPAVLPADGAPQHRTEALVPLVSENAQFPTSTDELSVITDAGAVVPAAIGGGPRGEGRPEGECGWQITDRPVTIRLDAPAREGQWARFGYLSAGSSPVLVTGGGEQVQASLADGLNSLYLRVPAATRSLTVGGLDPGANLCVDSVEVGTPTPLEAP
;
A
#
# COMPACT_ATOMS: atom_id res chain seq x y z
N MET A 1 46.20 58.67 63.03
CA MET A 1 45.07 58.42 63.95
C MET A 1 44.06 59.52 63.70
N LEU A 2 42.85 59.16 63.23
CA LEU A 2 41.65 60.00 63.02
C LEU A 2 41.72 61.01 61.85
N ASP A 3 40.73 61.23 60.99
CA ASP A 3 39.47 60.55 60.65
C ASP A 3 39.04 61.09 59.25
N PRO A 4 38.32 60.31 58.43
CA PRO A 4 38.00 60.62 57.04
C PRO A 4 36.61 61.24 56.93
N THR A 5 36.42 62.14 55.97
CA THR A 5 35.14 62.30 55.26
C THR A 5 35.32 63.34 54.15
N THR A 6 35.23 62.84 52.92
CA THR A 6 34.66 63.46 51.70
C THR A 6 35.49 63.00 50.50
N ILE A 7 35.33 61.73 50.10
CA ILE A 7 35.75 61.28 48.77
C ILE A 7 34.53 61.45 47.87
N ALA A 8 34.62 62.43 46.98
CA ALA A 8 33.65 62.65 45.92
C ALA A 8 33.48 61.37 45.08
N ARG A 9 32.24 60.97 44.88
CA ARG A 9 31.85 59.85 44.02
C ARG A 9 32.20 60.20 42.56
N PRO A 10 33.06 59.46 41.85
CA PRO A 10 33.20 59.65 40.42
C PRO A 10 31.90 59.20 39.73
N PRO A 11 31.54 59.80 38.58
CA PRO A 11 30.38 59.37 37.81
C PRO A 11 30.56 57.92 37.40
N ALA A 12 29.47 57.15 37.43
CA ALA A 12 29.43 55.78 36.95
C ALA A 12 29.91 55.75 35.49
N GLY A 13 31.15 55.32 35.29
CA GLY A 13 31.67 55.02 33.97
C GLY A 13 30.88 53.84 33.42
N ASP A 14 30.31 54.03 32.24
CA ASP A 14 29.77 52.96 31.42
C ASP A 14 30.73 51.77 31.44
N SER A 15 30.19 50.61 31.83
CA SER A 15 30.89 49.35 31.63
C SER A 15 31.20 49.25 30.14
N PRO A 16 32.46 48.97 29.73
CA PRO A 16 32.75 48.79 28.33
C PRO A 16 31.90 47.63 27.83
N ASP A 17 31.08 47.95 26.82
CA ASP A 17 30.35 47.04 25.98
C ASP A 17 31.11 45.71 25.88
N ARG A 18 30.50 44.61 26.36
CA ARG A 18 31.00 43.28 26.02
C ARG A 18 31.05 43.26 24.49
N PRO A 19 32.22 43.08 23.85
CA PRO A 19 32.28 43.10 22.41
C PRO A 19 31.29 42.07 21.90
N GLY A 20 30.24 42.54 21.23
CA GLY A 20 29.21 41.71 20.62
C GLY A 20 29.95 40.67 19.79
N ALA A 21 29.64 39.39 20.04
CA ALA A 21 30.34 38.26 19.43
C ALA A 21 30.44 38.49 17.92
N SER A 22 31.64 38.84 17.44
CA SER A 22 31.89 39.09 16.02
C SER A 22 31.50 37.84 15.24
N PRO A 23 30.69 37.93 14.17
CA PRO A 23 30.27 36.78 13.39
C PRO A 23 31.49 35.95 12.97
N ARG A 24 31.48 34.64 13.25
CA ARG A 24 32.55 33.74 12.81
C ARG A 24 32.64 33.78 11.28
N PRO A 25 33.84 33.91 10.69
CA PRO A 25 33.99 33.90 9.24
C PRO A 25 33.54 32.56 8.67
N VAL A 26 32.67 32.61 7.64
CA VAL A 26 32.15 31.42 6.95
C VAL A 26 33.30 30.70 6.24
N THR A 27 33.53 29.43 6.57
CA THR A 27 34.57 28.62 5.91
C THR A 27 34.04 27.99 4.63
N SER A 28 34.93 27.58 3.72
CA SER A 28 34.54 26.81 2.53
C SER A 28 33.82 25.50 2.89
N ALA A 29 34.09 24.94 4.07
CA ALA A 29 33.39 23.75 4.55
C ALA A 29 31.94 24.05 4.96
N ASP A 30 31.71 25.19 5.60
CA ASP A 30 30.37 25.66 5.94
C ASP A 30 29.55 25.93 4.68
N LEU A 31 30.18 26.54 3.66
CA LEU A 31 29.53 26.78 2.37
C LEU A 31 29.10 25.47 1.68
N VAL A 32 29.96 24.44 1.67
CA VAL A 32 29.60 23.13 1.10
C VAL A 32 28.43 22.49 1.86
N LEU A 33 28.41 22.59 3.18
CA LEU A 33 27.31 22.04 3.98
C LEU A 33 25.99 22.79 3.71
N VAL A 34 26.02 24.13 3.66
CA VAL A 34 24.84 24.96 3.37
C VAL A 34 24.30 24.68 1.97
N ILE A 35 25.17 24.65 0.95
CA ILE A 35 24.76 24.32 -0.43
C ILE A 35 24.20 22.90 -0.50
N GLY A 36 24.88 21.93 0.13
CA GLY A 36 24.39 20.55 0.20
C GLY A 36 23.01 20.45 0.84
N ALA A 37 22.79 21.12 1.97
CA ALA A 37 21.49 21.17 2.65
C ALA A 37 20.41 21.83 1.77
N ALA A 38 20.75 22.92 1.08
CA ALA A 38 19.84 23.59 0.16
C ALA A 38 19.44 22.68 -1.02
N MET A 39 20.39 21.91 -1.59
CA MET A 39 20.10 20.93 -2.64
C MET A 39 19.15 19.83 -2.16
N VAL A 40 19.36 19.32 -0.94
CA VAL A 40 18.47 18.31 -0.34
C VAL A 40 17.07 18.87 -0.12
N ALA A 41 16.95 20.09 0.41
CA ALA A 41 15.66 20.75 0.63
C ALA A 41 14.91 20.99 -0.69
N ALA A 42 15.62 21.48 -1.72
CA ALA A 42 15.04 21.70 -3.05
C ALA A 42 14.53 20.39 -3.68
N GLN A 43 15.29 19.29 -3.57
CA GLN A 43 14.87 18.00 -4.10
C GLN A 43 13.67 17.42 -3.33
N ALA A 44 13.62 17.59 -2.00
CA ALA A 44 12.48 17.16 -1.20
C ALA A 44 11.21 17.97 -1.52
N ALA A 45 11.32 19.27 -1.76
CA ALA A 45 10.20 20.09 -2.22
C ALA A 45 9.67 19.62 -3.57
N LEU A 46 10.57 19.28 -4.51
CA LEU A 46 10.19 18.74 -5.82
C LEU A 46 9.52 17.36 -5.68
N ARG A 47 10.02 16.49 -4.80
CA ARG A 47 9.38 15.20 -4.47
C ARG A 47 7.97 15.41 -3.90
N ALA A 48 7.80 16.35 -2.97
CA ALA A 48 6.51 16.67 -2.39
C ALA A 48 5.52 17.17 -3.44
N TRP A 49 5.97 18.01 -4.38
CA TRP A 49 5.15 18.48 -5.50
C TRP A 49 4.69 17.32 -6.41
N VAL A 50 5.56 16.36 -6.72
CA VAL A 50 5.17 15.18 -7.51
C VAL A 50 4.18 14.31 -6.75
N LEU A 51 4.46 14.00 -5.48
CA LEU A 51 3.60 13.17 -4.64
C LEU A 51 2.23 13.80 -4.39
N HIS A 52 2.10 15.12 -4.47
CA HIS A 52 0.81 15.80 -4.35
C HIS A 52 -0.21 15.30 -5.39
N ALA A 53 0.25 14.91 -6.59
CA ALA A 53 -0.61 14.40 -7.66
C ALA A 53 -0.68 12.85 -7.74
N SER A 54 0.16 12.14 -6.99
CA SER A 54 0.21 10.66 -6.99
C SER A 54 -0.79 10.04 -6.01
N TYR A 55 -1.03 8.75 -6.06
CA TYR A 55 -1.93 8.07 -5.12
C TYR A 55 -1.56 6.59 -4.99
N PHE A 56 -2.20 5.89 -4.06
CA PHE A 56 -2.04 4.44 -3.92
C PHE A 56 -2.43 3.71 -5.20
N PHE A 57 -1.64 2.71 -5.58
CA PHE A 57 -1.88 1.90 -6.76
C PHE A 57 -1.38 0.46 -6.58
N GLY A 58 -2.12 -0.50 -7.11
CA GLY A 58 -1.71 -1.90 -7.20
C GLY A 58 -1.33 -2.51 -5.85
N ASP A 59 -0.05 -2.84 -5.67
CA ASP A 59 0.47 -3.48 -4.45
C ASP A 59 0.24 -2.67 -3.18
N ASP A 60 0.13 -1.33 -3.28
CA ASP A 60 -0.19 -0.49 -2.13
C ASP A 60 -1.54 -0.87 -1.52
N LEU A 61 -2.58 -0.98 -2.38
CA LEU A 61 -3.92 -1.32 -1.95
C LEU A 61 -3.98 -2.74 -1.40
N ARG A 62 -3.24 -3.69 -1.99
CA ARG A 62 -3.17 -5.08 -1.49
C ARG A 62 -2.58 -5.15 -0.08
N LEU A 63 -1.48 -4.43 0.15
CA LEU A 63 -0.88 -4.33 1.48
C LEU A 63 -1.83 -3.70 2.49
N MET A 64 -2.61 -2.70 2.06
CA MET A 64 -3.57 -2.02 2.92
C MET A 64 -4.80 -2.88 3.24
N VAL A 65 -5.31 -3.65 2.28
CA VAL A 65 -6.38 -4.65 2.49
C VAL A 65 -5.94 -5.67 3.54
N ASP A 66 -4.78 -6.30 3.33
CA ASP A 66 -4.22 -7.29 4.26
C ASP A 66 -3.91 -6.68 5.65
N ALA A 67 -3.54 -5.40 5.71
CA ALA A 67 -3.37 -4.66 6.96
C ALA A 67 -4.69 -4.31 7.68
N HIS A 68 -5.79 -4.17 6.94
CA HIS A 68 -7.12 -3.88 7.48
C HIS A 68 -7.79 -5.14 8.02
N GLU A 69 -7.62 -6.27 7.33
CA GLU A 69 -8.21 -7.56 7.71
C GLU A 69 -7.51 -8.21 8.92
N ARG A 70 -6.27 -7.81 9.23
CA ARG A 70 -5.45 -8.47 10.25
C ARG A 70 -4.91 -7.49 11.29
N PRO A 71 -4.96 -7.86 12.59
CA PRO A 71 -4.37 -7.04 13.63
C PRO A 71 -2.84 -7.03 13.54
N LEU A 72 -2.23 -5.95 14.04
CA LEU A 72 -0.78 -5.86 14.18
C LEU A 72 -0.27 -6.97 15.10
N SER A 73 0.51 -7.89 14.53
CA SER A 73 1.08 -9.03 15.24
C SER A 73 2.44 -9.40 14.67
N VAL A 74 3.24 -10.15 15.43
CA VAL A 74 4.52 -10.68 14.93
C VAL A 74 4.31 -11.58 13.72
N ALA A 75 3.25 -12.40 13.74
CA ALA A 75 2.88 -13.25 12.62
C ALA A 75 2.54 -12.42 11.36
N TYR A 76 1.79 -11.32 11.51
CA TYR A 76 1.55 -10.39 10.43
C TYR A 76 2.86 -9.79 9.89
N LEU A 77 3.74 -9.29 10.75
CA LEU A 77 4.98 -8.63 10.30
C LEU A 77 5.95 -9.60 9.61
N LEU A 78 6.00 -10.85 10.03
CA LEU A 78 6.88 -11.89 9.47
C LEU A 78 6.25 -12.66 8.30
N ASP A 79 5.05 -12.27 7.87
CA ASP A 79 4.41 -12.86 6.71
C ASP A 79 5.09 -12.36 5.42
N PRO A 80 5.54 -13.25 4.51
CA PRO A 80 6.14 -12.85 3.25
C PRO A 80 5.16 -12.04 2.40
N HIS A 81 5.65 -10.96 1.79
CA HIS A 81 4.92 -10.19 0.78
C HIS A 81 5.68 -10.29 -0.54
N GLN A 82 5.01 -10.66 -1.64
CA GLN A 82 5.65 -10.80 -2.95
C GLN A 82 6.90 -11.72 -2.89
N GLY A 83 6.82 -12.81 -2.13
CA GLY A 83 7.90 -13.80 -2.00
C GLY A 83 9.10 -13.38 -1.13
N HIS A 84 9.02 -12.28 -0.37
CA HIS A 84 10.11 -11.86 0.50
C HIS A 84 9.65 -11.29 1.84
N LEU A 85 10.49 -11.45 2.87
CA LEU A 85 10.26 -10.87 4.19
C LEU A 85 10.58 -9.38 4.18
N ALA A 86 9.62 -8.56 4.59
CA ALA A 86 9.76 -7.11 4.70
C ALA A 86 8.93 -6.56 5.89
N PRO A 87 9.24 -6.94 7.14
CA PRO A 87 8.45 -6.56 8.32
C PRO A 87 8.28 -5.05 8.48
N GLY A 88 9.29 -4.27 8.12
CA GLY A 88 9.23 -2.81 8.15
C GLY A 88 8.27 -2.24 7.11
N THR A 89 8.19 -2.83 5.92
CA THR A 89 7.22 -2.41 4.88
C THR A 89 5.79 -2.75 5.28
N ARG A 90 5.57 -3.93 5.88
CA ARG A 90 4.26 -4.31 6.42
C ARG A 90 3.84 -3.43 7.59
N LEU A 91 4.77 -3.08 8.48
CA LEU A 91 4.51 -2.11 9.55
C LEU A 91 4.14 -0.73 8.99
N LEU A 92 4.82 -0.25 7.95
CA LEU A 92 4.49 1.02 7.29
C LEU A 92 3.10 0.99 6.67
N ALA A 93 2.74 -0.09 5.97
CA ALA A 93 1.40 -0.25 5.41
C ALA A 93 0.33 -0.25 6.52
N TRP A 94 0.55 -1.00 7.61
CA TRP A 94 -0.36 -1.02 8.75
C TRP A 94 -0.54 0.34 9.40
N LEU A 95 0.54 1.10 9.59
CA LEU A 95 0.48 2.46 10.16
C LEU A 95 -0.35 3.41 9.28
N VAL A 96 -0.21 3.31 7.96
CA VAL A 96 -1.00 4.14 7.03
C VAL A 96 -2.46 3.71 7.01
N THR A 97 -2.74 2.40 6.96
CA THR A 97 -4.12 1.89 7.03
C THR A 97 -4.82 2.27 8.34
N ALA A 98 -4.11 2.21 9.47
CA ALA A 98 -4.66 2.55 10.78
C ALA A 98 -4.88 4.06 10.98
N SER A 99 -4.30 4.92 10.13
CA SER A 99 -4.41 6.38 10.27
C SER A 99 -5.75 6.95 9.77
N GLY A 100 -6.47 6.18 8.96
CA GLY A 100 -7.78 6.55 8.42
C GLY A 100 -7.99 6.07 6.98
N PRO A 101 -9.16 6.36 6.39
CA PRO A 101 -9.53 5.88 5.07
C PRO A 101 -8.56 6.36 3.97
N LEU A 102 -7.68 5.49 3.50
CA LEU A 102 -6.67 5.76 2.46
C LEU A 102 -5.96 7.13 2.63
N ASP A 103 -5.36 7.38 3.80
CA ASP A 103 -4.65 8.64 4.08
C ASP A 103 -3.37 8.80 3.25
N TRP A 104 -3.52 9.44 2.09
CA TRP A 104 -2.40 9.77 1.21
C TRP A 104 -1.46 10.83 1.80
N THR A 105 -1.94 11.69 2.69
CA THR A 105 -1.13 12.75 3.29
C THR A 105 -0.04 12.16 4.17
N LEU A 106 -0.41 11.19 5.02
CA LEU A 106 0.56 10.47 5.84
C LEU A 106 1.54 9.68 4.97
N ALA A 107 1.03 8.92 3.99
CA ALA A 107 1.85 8.13 3.07
C ALA A 107 2.90 8.99 2.33
N ALA A 108 2.47 10.10 1.72
CA ALA A 108 3.35 11.03 1.03
C ALA A 108 4.36 11.69 1.99
N THR A 109 3.93 12.05 3.20
CA THR A 109 4.81 12.63 4.23
C THR A 109 5.91 11.65 4.63
N LEU A 110 5.58 10.38 4.88
CA LEU A 110 6.56 9.33 5.18
C LEU A 110 7.56 9.16 4.04
N THR A 111 7.11 9.20 2.78
CA THR A 111 8.01 9.14 1.61
C THR A 111 8.95 10.35 1.54
N VAL A 112 8.46 11.57 1.77
CA VAL A 112 9.29 12.78 1.78
C VAL A 112 10.30 12.74 2.93
N LEU A 113 9.90 12.28 4.11
CA LEU A 113 10.81 12.09 5.25
C LEU A 113 11.88 11.03 4.94
N ALA A 114 11.50 9.91 4.35
CA ALA A 114 12.45 8.87 3.92
C ALA A 114 13.44 9.42 2.87
N GLN A 115 12.98 10.24 1.93
CA GLN A 115 13.83 10.91 0.95
C GLN A 115 14.80 11.89 1.63
N LEU A 116 14.33 12.72 2.57
CA LEU A 116 15.18 13.65 3.32
C LEU A 116 16.27 12.89 4.09
N LEU A 117 15.90 11.79 4.76
CA LEU A 117 16.84 10.93 5.47
C LEU A 117 17.86 10.30 4.51
N ALA A 118 17.43 9.80 3.36
CA ALA A 118 18.32 9.20 2.36
C ALA A 118 19.30 10.23 1.80
N SER A 119 18.81 11.40 1.43
CA SER A 119 19.61 12.52 0.91
C SER A 119 20.60 13.06 1.95
N ALA A 120 20.17 13.21 3.21
CA ALA A 120 21.04 13.64 4.30
C ALA A 120 22.11 12.59 4.64
N ALA A 121 21.74 11.31 4.66
CA ALA A 121 22.68 10.21 4.86
C ALA A 121 23.69 10.10 3.71
N CYS A 122 23.25 10.34 2.47
CA CYS A 122 24.11 10.41 1.29
C CYS A 122 25.12 11.56 1.42
N LEU A 123 24.66 12.78 1.73
CA LEU A 123 25.54 13.92 1.98
C LEU A 123 26.53 13.61 3.11
N TRP A 124 26.07 13.04 4.23
CA TRP A 124 26.94 12.64 5.33
C TRP A 124 28.01 11.63 4.89
N MET A 125 27.62 10.59 4.16
CA MET A 125 28.55 9.59 3.61
C MET A 125 29.59 10.24 2.68
N LEU A 126 29.15 11.11 1.77
CA LEU A 126 30.03 11.82 0.84
C LEU A 126 31.01 12.73 1.58
N LEU A 127 30.58 13.42 2.64
CA LEU A 127 31.46 14.22 3.48
C LEU A 127 32.47 13.36 4.26
N VAL A 128 32.09 12.17 4.72
CA VAL A 128 33.00 11.22 5.37
C VAL A 128 34.05 10.67 4.39
N LEU A 129 33.63 10.35 3.16
CA LEU A 129 34.50 9.77 2.13
C LEU A 129 35.39 10.81 1.45
N LEU A 130 34.79 11.91 0.99
CA LEU A 130 35.39 12.92 0.12
C LEU A 130 35.70 14.23 0.83
N GLY A 131 35.35 14.42 2.10
CA GLY A 131 35.48 15.69 2.80
C GLY A 131 34.54 16.79 2.26
N PRO A 132 34.54 17.99 2.87
CA PRO A 132 33.71 19.11 2.44
C PRO A 132 34.31 19.78 1.19
N ARG A 133 34.15 19.12 0.04
CA ARG A 133 34.70 19.53 -1.27
C ARG A 133 33.58 19.62 -2.30
N TRP A 134 33.73 20.45 -3.33
CA TRP A 134 32.74 20.57 -4.41
C TRP A 134 32.40 19.24 -5.10
N ARG A 135 33.36 18.30 -5.16
CA ARG A 135 33.14 16.94 -5.70
C ARG A 135 32.05 16.17 -4.94
N ALA A 136 31.89 16.42 -3.64
CA ALA A 136 30.80 15.84 -2.85
C ALA A 136 29.44 16.41 -3.29
N LEU A 137 29.37 17.71 -3.62
CA LEU A 137 28.16 18.33 -4.13
C LEU A 137 27.79 17.78 -5.51
N VAL A 138 28.75 17.55 -6.39
CA VAL A 138 28.48 16.96 -7.72
C VAL A 138 27.98 15.52 -7.59
N ALA A 139 28.60 14.71 -6.73
CA ALA A 139 28.11 13.36 -6.46
C ALA A 139 26.71 13.37 -5.83
N LEU A 140 26.44 14.32 -4.92
CA LEU A 140 25.11 14.51 -4.35
C LEU A 140 24.09 14.91 -5.42
N ALA A 141 24.42 15.86 -6.30
CA ALA A 141 23.55 16.28 -7.40
C ALA A 141 23.14 15.10 -8.28
N ILE A 142 24.11 14.26 -8.66
CA ILE A 142 23.85 13.05 -9.47
C ILE A 142 22.89 12.12 -8.73
N TYR A 143 23.14 11.85 -7.44
CA TYR A 143 22.23 11.03 -6.63
C TYR A 143 20.82 11.62 -6.57
N LEU A 144 20.69 12.92 -6.29
CA LEU A 144 19.40 13.60 -6.16
C LEU A 144 18.60 13.55 -7.47
N VAL A 145 19.26 13.71 -8.62
CA VAL A 145 18.62 13.61 -9.95
C VAL A 145 18.18 12.17 -10.24
N VAL A 146 19.03 11.17 -9.97
CA VAL A 146 18.69 9.75 -10.20
C VAL A 146 17.57 9.30 -9.27
N ALA A 147 17.63 9.65 -7.99
CA ALA A 147 16.60 9.34 -7.00
C ALA A 147 15.25 9.99 -7.37
N LEU A 148 15.29 11.18 -7.97
CA LEU A 148 14.11 11.83 -8.51
C LEU A 148 13.62 11.12 -9.77
N ALA A 149 14.47 10.73 -10.72
CA ALA A 149 14.04 10.06 -11.95
C ALA A 149 13.36 8.69 -11.69
N ALA A 150 13.68 8.03 -10.58
CA ALA A 150 13.04 6.78 -10.15
C ALA A 150 11.58 6.95 -9.65
N LEU A 151 11.01 8.16 -9.73
CA LEU A 151 9.69 8.55 -9.21
C LEU A 151 8.48 7.85 -9.83
N GLY A 152 8.53 7.46 -11.10
CA GLY A 152 7.30 7.25 -11.89
C GLY A 152 6.83 5.80 -12.06
N THR A 153 7.55 4.79 -11.55
CA THR A 153 7.37 3.41 -12.05
C THR A 153 7.07 2.37 -10.98
N THR A 154 6.88 2.76 -9.71
CA THR A 154 6.76 1.83 -8.58
C THR A 154 5.65 2.23 -7.62
N SER A 155 5.08 1.25 -6.91
CA SER A 155 4.12 1.47 -5.83
C SER A 155 4.71 2.34 -4.72
N TRP A 156 3.86 3.04 -3.98
CA TRP A 156 4.26 3.90 -2.87
C TRP A 156 5.08 3.14 -1.82
N ALA A 157 4.62 1.95 -1.42
CA ALA A 157 5.26 1.14 -0.39
C ALA A 157 6.67 0.73 -0.83
N ALA A 158 6.84 0.28 -2.08
CA ALA A 158 8.13 -0.08 -2.64
C ALA A 158 9.07 1.13 -2.75
N SER A 159 8.56 2.28 -3.19
CA SER A 159 9.34 3.52 -3.30
C SER A 159 9.83 3.99 -1.94
N THR A 160 8.95 3.98 -0.93
CA THR A 160 9.28 4.37 0.44
C THR A 160 10.27 3.39 1.06
N ALA A 161 10.06 2.09 0.88
CA ALA A 161 10.97 1.04 1.32
C ALA A 161 12.39 1.20 0.75
N LEU A 162 12.47 1.51 -0.55
CA LEU A 162 13.74 1.76 -1.23
C LEU A 162 14.48 2.98 -0.66
N LEU A 163 13.77 4.08 -0.37
CA LEU A 163 14.37 5.27 0.22
C LEU A 163 14.91 5.00 1.63
N VAL A 164 14.16 4.26 2.46
CA VAL A 164 14.64 3.85 3.79
C VAL A 164 15.88 2.95 3.68
N ALA A 165 15.87 1.99 2.75
CA ALA A 165 17.03 1.13 2.50
C ALA A 165 18.25 1.90 1.99
N GLN A 166 18.05 2.94 1.17
CA GLN A 166 19.13 3.85 0.74
C GLN A 166 19.71 4.64 1.92
N ALA A 167 18.87 5.24 2.75
CA ALA A 167 19.29 5.97 3.95
C ALA A 167 20.13 5.07 4.88
N ALA A 168 19.62 3.87 5.15
CA ALA A 168 20.32 2.82 5.89
C ALA A 168 21.68 2.48 5.27
N SER A 169 21.74 2.29 3.95
CA SER A 169 22.95 1.91 3.24
C SER A 169 24.03 3.01 3.30
N PHE A 170 23.67 4.26 3.05
CA PHE A 170 24.59 5.38 3.15
C PHE A 170 25.08 5.58 4.58
N ALA A 171 24.17 5.45 5.56
CA ALA A 171 24.53 5.55 6.96
C ALA A 171 25.52 4.44 7.37
N ALA A 172 25.28 3.20 6.94
CA ALA A 172 26.14 2.06 7.19
C ALA A 172 27.55 2.27 6.62
N VAL A 173 27.68 2.76 5.39
CA VAL A 173 28.98 3.06 4.77
C VAL A 173 29.70 4.17 5.54
N ALA A 174 29.00 5.25 5.87
CA ALA A 174 29.60 6.39 6.58
C ALA A 174 30.09 6.01 7.99
N SER A 175 29.26 5.30 8.77
CA SER A 175 29.64 4.82 10.10
C SER A 175 30.74 3.75 10.03
N TRP A 176 30.72 2.88 9.02
CA TRP A 176 31.75 1.86 8.82
C TRP A 176 33.12 2.48 8.55
N VAL A 177 33.18 3.49 7.67
CA VAL A 177 34.42 4.23 7.39
C VAL A 177 34.92 4.94 8.65
N ARG A 178 34.03 5.54 9.44
CA ARG A 178 34.40 6.17 10.72
C ARG A 178 34.94 5.14 11.72
N TYR A 179 34.32 3.98 11.82
CA TYR A 179 34.81 2.87 12.64
C TYR A 179 36.21 2.41 12.21
N LEU A 180 36.44 2.22 10.90
CA LEU A 180 37.76 1.82 10.40
C LEU A 180 38.84 2.86 10.66
N ARG A 181 38.48 4.15 10.67
CA ARG A 181 39.41 5.26 10.95
C ARG A 181 39.67 5.48 12.44
N ARG A 182 38.63 5.44 13.28
CA ARG A 182 38.67 5.86 14.70
C ARG A 182 38.62 4.69 15.69
N ARG A 183 38.23 3.49 15.25
CA ARG A 183 38.07 2.27 16.05
C ARG A 183 37.12 2.41 17.26
N ARG A 184 36.10 3.27 17.16
CA ARG A 184 35.12 3.48 18.24
C ARG A 184 33.94 2.50 18.11
N PRO A 185 33.55 1.77 19.16
CA PRO A 185 32.49 0.76 19.08
C PRO A 185 31.13 1.34 18.71
N ARG A 186 30.86 2.61 19.05
CA ARG A 186 29.62 3.32 18.67
C ARG A 186 29.44 3.41 17.15
N ASP A 187 30.51 3.62 16.39
CA ASP A 187 30.43 3.70 14.92
C ASP A 187 30.12 2.31 14.32
N LEU A 188 30.63 1.22 14.93
CA LEU A 188 30.29 -0.15 14.53
C LEU A 188 28.83 -0.50 14.84
N ALA A 189 28.36 -0.17 16.06
CA ALA A 189 26.97 -0.37 16.44
C ALA A 189 26.01 0.36 15.48
N LEU A 190 26.34 1.60 15.09
CA LEU A 190 25.58 2.34 14.10
C LEU A 190 25.57 1.65 12.72
N THR A 191 26.69 1.07 12.27
CA THR A 191 26.71 0.26 11.03
C THR A 191 25.75 -0.92 11.12
N VAL A 192 25.81 -1.69 12.22
CA VAL A 192 24.97 -2.87 12.40
C VAL A 192 23.49 -2.49 12.44
N VAL A 193 23.14 -1.47 13.23
CA VAL A 193 21.76 -0.96 13.31
C VAL A 193 21.27 -0.48 11.94
N ALA A 194 22.09 0.27 11.20
CA ALA A 194 21.71 0.74 9.87
C ALA A 194 21.46 -0.41 8.90
N VAL A 195 22.31 -1.44 8.88
CA VAL A 195 22.10 -2.64 8.06
C VAL A 195 20.80 -3.36 8.42
N LEU A 196 20.55 -3.58 9.72
CA LEU A 196 19.33 -4.26 10.18
C LEU A 196 18.07 -3.47 9.82
N LEU A 197 18.07 -2.14 9.96
CA LEU A 197 16.96 -1.29 9.55
C LEU A 197 16.71 -1.37 8.04
N GLY A 198 17.77 -1.38 7.22
CA GLY A 198 17.63 -1.56 5.77
C GLY A 198 17.00 -2.90 5.43
N LEU A 199 17.48 -3.99 6.04
CA LEU A 199 16.97 -5.35 5.82
C LEU A 199 15.54 -5.54 6.31
N ALA A 200 15.14 -4.86 7.39
CA ALA A 200 13.78 -4.94 7.88
C ALA A 200 12.75 -4.44 6.85
N VAL A 201 13.12 -3.48 6.01
CA VAL A 201 12.20 -2.86 5.04
C VAL A 201 12.39 -3.45 3.64
N SER A 202 13.60 -3.88 3.28
CA SER A 202 13.90 -4.39 1.95
C SER A 202 15.05 -5.39 1.95
N VAL A 203 14.81 -6.58 1.37
CA VAL A 203 15.86 -7.58 1.14
C VAL A 203 17.00 -7.04 0.25
N TRP A 204 16.72 -6.07 -0.62
CA TRP A 204 17.71 -5.45 -1.49
C TRP A 204 18.79 -4.66 -0.72
N ALA A 205 18.54 -4.33 0.56
CA ALA A 205 19.54 -3.74 1.44
C ALA A 205 20.76 -4.67 1.66
N THR A 206 20.64 -5.98 1.40
CA THR A 206 21.77 -6.92 1.41
C THR A 206 22.93 -6.48 0.50
N LEU A 207 22.65 -5.74 -0.59
CA LEU A 207 23.65 -5.21 -1.51
C LEU A 207 24.67 -4.26 -0.84
N VAL A 208 24.35 -3.70 0.34
CA VAL A 208 25.31 -2.87 1.08
C VAL A 208 26.49 -3.70 1.62
N LEU A 209 26.28 -4.98 1.94
CA LEU A 209 27.28 -5.83 2.58
C LEU A 209 28.55 -6.03 1.73
N PRO A 210 28.49 -6.39 0.43
CA PRO A 210 29.68 -6.44 -0.41
C PRO A 210 30.35 -5.06 -0.52
N VAL A 211 29.59 -3.97 -0.54
CA VAL A 211 30.15 -2.60 -0.56
C VAL A 211 30.95 -2.31 0.72
N LEU A 212 30.45 -2.68 1.90
CA LEU A 212 31.18 -2.53 3.17
C LEU A 212 32.50 -3.33 3.16
N CYS A 213 32.49 -4.55 2.62
CA CYS A 213 33.68 -5.38 2.44
C CYS A 213 34.71 -4.73 1.49
N LEU A 214 34.26 -4.22 0.35
CA LEU A 214 35.12 -3.54 -0.63
C LEU A 214 35.74 -2.26 -0.04
N VAL A 215 34.95 -1.45 0.68
CA VAL A 215 35.43 -0.25 1.38
C VAL A 215 36.48 -0.62 2.44
N ALA A 216 36.25 -1.69 3.20
CA ALA A 216 37.22 -2.19 4.17
C ALA A 216 38.53 -2.62 3.50
N ALA A 217 38.44 -3.39 2.41
CA ALA A 217 39.59 -3.84 1.65
C ALA A 217 40.38 -2.65 1.08
N ALA A 218 39.71 -1.66 0.49
CA ALA A 218 40.34 -0.47 -0.09
C ALA A 218 41.04 0.43 0.95
N LEU A 219 40.47 0.57 2.16
CA LEU A 219 41.07 1.37 3.22
C LEU A 219 42.22 0.66 3.94
N LEU A 220 42.14 -0.67 4.07
CA LEU A 220 43.17 -1.47 4.72
C LEU A 220 44.35 -1.80 3.78
N SER A 221 44.11 -1.90 2.47
CA SER A 221 45.16 -2.15 1.45
C SER A 221 46.23 -1.05 1.43
N ARG A 222 45.87 0.19 1.74
CA ARG A 222 46.82 1.31 1.85
C ARG A 222 47.76 1.20 3.06
N ARG A 223 47.42 0.37 4.04
CA ARG A 223 48.20 0.20 5.28
C ARG A 223 48.91 -1.15 5.35
N TRP A 224 48.53 -2.14 4.54
CA TRP A 224 48.93 -3.54 4.68
C TRP A 224 49.41 -4.11 3.33
N SER A 225 50.48 -4.90 3.33
CA SER A 225 50.98 -5.61 2.14
C SER A 225 49.88 -6.47 1.49
N ARG A 226 49.83 -6.49 0.14
CA ARG A 226 48.81 -7.18 -0.68
C ARG A 226 48.53 -8.62 -0.23
N SER A 227 49.54 -9.34 0.26
CA SER A 227 49.42 -10.73 0.74
C SER A 227 48.59 -10.90 2.02
N ARG A 228 48.64 -9.93 2.96
CA ARG A 228 47.87 -10.00 4.21
C ARG A 228 46.41 -9.58 4.03
N LEU A 229 46.14 -8.76 3.02
CA LEU A 229 44.79 -8.35 2.66
C LEU A 229 44.02 -9.52 2.02
N VAL A 230 44.64 -10.24 1.07
CA VAL A 230 44.07 -11.44 0.45
C VAL A 230 43.74 -12.51 1.51
N GLY A 231 44.67 -12.81 2.42
CA GLY A 231 44.43 -13.80 3.48
C GLY A 231 43.31 -13.43 4.47
N ARG A 232 43.03 -12.14 4.69
CA ARG A 232 41.92 -11.70 5.56
C ARG A 232 40.60 -11.54 4.81
N THR A 233 40.60 -11.08 3.57
CA THR A 233 39.41 -11.08 2.72
C THR A 233 38.89 -12.51 2.51
N LEU A 234 39.78 -13.48 2.29
CA LEU A 234 39.44 -14.91 2.24
C LEU A 234 38.91 -15.45 3.59
N ARG A 235 39.27 -14.82 4.71
CA ARG A 235 38.81 -15.21 6.06
C ARG A 235 37.41 -14.69 6.41
N TYR A 236 36.98 -13.56 5.84
CA TYR A 236 35.62 -13.01 6.04
C TYR A 236 34.66 -13.36 4.89
N TRP A 237 35.18 -13.87 3.78
CA TRP A 237 34.41 -14.43 2.66
C TRP A 237 33.36 -15.49 3.07
N PRO A 238 33.60 -16.40 4.03
CA PRO A 238 32.59 -17.35 4.48
C PRO A 238 31.41 -16.67 5.18
N VAL A 239 31.63 -15.52 5.83
CA VAL A 239 30.56 -14.72 6.44
C VAL A 239 29.77 -13.97 5.37
N ALA A 240 30.44 -13.43 4.36
CA ALA A 240 29.77 -12.82 3.21
C ALA A 240 28.95 -13.86 2.42
N LEU A 241 29.48 -15.07 2.24
CA LEU A 241 28.77 -16.22 1.69
C LEU A 241 27.61 -16.66 2.57
N ALA A 242 27.79 -16.76 3.88
CA ALA A 242 26.72 -17.16 4.79
C ALA A 242 25.58 -16.13 4.78
N VAL A 243 25.88 -14.83 4.76
CA VAL A 243 24.84 -13.80 4.68
C VAL A 243 24.21 -13.73 3.28
N ALA A 244 24.98 -13.93 2.21
CA ALA A 244 24.44 -14.07 0.86
C ALA A 244 23.58 -15.34 0.72
N ALA A 245 23.94 -16.44 1.38
CA ALA A 245 23.19 -17.69 1.42
C ALA A 245 21.93 -17.57 2.28
N ILE A 246 21.96 -16.81 3.38
CA ILE A 246 20.76 -16.48 4.16
C ILE A 246 19.82 -15.59 3.33
N GLY A 247 20.35 -14.60 2.63
CA GLY A 247 19.58 -13.77 1.69
C GLY A 247 19.00 -14.57 0.53
N ALA A 248 19.76 -15.51 -0.04
CA ALA A 248 19.30 -16.40 -1.10
C ALA A 248 18.29 -17.44 -0.60
N ALA A 249 18.47 -18.00 0.60
CA ALA A 249 17.53 -18.94 1.21
C ALA A 249 16.21 -18.25 1.58
N ALA A 250 16.25 -16.99 2.01
CA ALA A 250 15.06 -16.17 2.22
C ALA A 250 14.33 -15.82 0.91
N ALA A 251 15.04 -15.85 -0.23
CA ALA A 251 14.45 -15.64 -1.56
C ALA A 251 13.94 -16.95 -2.20
N ILE A 252 14.59 -18.10 -1.91
CA ILE A 252 14.25 -19.42 -2.49
C ILE A 252 13.19 -20.16 -1.65
N GLY A 253 13.09 -19.87 -0.34
CA GLY A 253 12.10 -20.48 0.55
C GLY A 253 10.65 -20.13 0.27
N ALA A 254 10.37 -19.26 -0.70
CA ALA A 254 9.02 -18.82 -1.07
C ALA A 254 8.45 -19.50 -2.33
N ASP A 255 9.26 -20.20 -3.12
CA ASP A 255 8.80 -20.89 -4.35
C ASP A 255 8.27 -22.32 -4.09
N GLY A 256 8.20 -22.75 -2.83
CA GLY A 256 7.86 -24.14 -2.46
C GLY A 256 6.38 -24.43 -2.20
N ALA A 257 5.48 -23.45 -2.33
CA ALA A 257 4.11 -23.57 -1.83
C ALA A 257 2.98 -23.40 -2.85
N ASP A 258 3.28 -23.20 -4.15
CA ASP A 258 2.25 -23.28 -5.19
C ASP A 258 2.71 -24.17 -6.35
N GLY A 259 1.96 -25.26 -6.54
CA GLY A 259 2.05 -26.08 -7.73
C GLY A 259 1.49 -25.32 -8.95
N THR A 260 1.96 -25.75 -10.12
CA THR A 260 1.51 -25.38 -11.48
C THR A 260 1.89 -23.97 -11.96
N ASP A 261 3.11 -23.81 -12.48
CA ASP A 261 3.35 -23.74 -13.94
C ASP A 261 4.82 -23.40 -14.26
N GLY A 262 5.48 -24.32 -14.96
CA GLY A 262 6.89 -24.24 -15.31
C GLY A 262 7.18 -23.22 -16.41
N THR A 263 7.30 -21.94 -16.07
CA THR A 263 8.00 -20.91 -16.89
C THR A 263 8.62 -19.77 -16.06
N GLY A 264 8.99 -20.02 -14.80
CA GLY A 264 9.46 -18.98 -13.85
C GLY A 264 10.90 -18.47 -14.02
N GLY A 265 11.74 -19.10 -14.85
CA GLY A 265 13.19 -18.86 -14.84
C GLY A 265 13.70 -17.61 -15.58
N THR A 266 12.88 -16.92 -16.39
CA THR A 266 13.37 -15.89 -17.33
C THR A 266 12.67 -14.53 -17.25
N ARG A 267 11.72 -14.31 -16.33
CA ARG A 267 11.01 -13.01 -16.19
C ARG A 267 11.70 -11.99 -15.27
N GLY A 268 12.66 -12.40 -14.44
CA GLY A 268 13.26 -11.55 -13.41
C GLY A 268 14.02 -10.32 -13.92
N ALA A 269 14.57 -10.36 -15.14
CA ALA A 269 15.35 -9.25 -15.71
C ALA A 269 14.54 -8.38 -16.71
N ASN A 270 13.56 -8.95 -17.41
CA ASN A 270 12.78 -8.24 -18.43
C ASN A 270 11.52 -7.54 -17.87
N GLY A 271 11.11 -7.85 -16.64
CA GLY A 271 9.95 -7.22 -16.00
C GLY A 271 10.13 -5.76 -15.58
N ILE A 272 11.37 -5.25 -15.54
CA ILE A 272 11.67 -3.85 -15.19
C ILE A 272 11.40 -2.94 -16.39
N TRP A 273 11.64 -3.40 -17.62
CA TRP A 273 11.49 -2.59 -18.83
C TRP A 273 10.03 -2.50 -19.30
N SER A 274 9.23 -3.57 -19.13
CA SER A 274 7.83 -3.61 -19.59
C SER A 274 6.85 -2.78 -18.74
N ARG A 275 7.21 -2.36 -17.52
CA ARG A 275 6.38 -1.49 -16.66
C ARG A 275 6.64 0.01 -16.85
N VAL A 276 7.62 0.38 -17.67
CA VAL A 276 8.04 1.77 -17.93
C VAL A 276 7.05 2.54 -18.82
N GLN A 277 6.10 1.86 -19.48
CA GLN A 277 5.25 2.48 -20.51
C GLN A 277 3.84 2.91 -20.09
N GLN A 278 3.40 2.67 -18.85
CA GLN A 278 2.01 2.99 -18.45
C GLN A 278 1.83 4.20 -17.51
N ALA A 279 2.89 4.82 -17.02
CA ALA A 279 2.78 6.03 -16.20
C ALA A 279 3.49 7.20 -16.89
N SER A 280 2.72 8.19 -17.31
CA SER A 280 3.28 9.50 -17.67
C SER A 280 3.99 10.07 -16.43
N PRO A 281 5.23 10.57 -16.55
CA PRO A 281 5.96 11.17 -15.42
C PRO A 281 5.37 12.51 -14.93
N TRP A 282 4.26 12.96 -15.53
CA TRP A 282 3.63 14.25 -15.28
C TRP A 282 2.35 14.11 -14.47
N PRO A 283 1.99 15.11 -13.66
CA PRO A 283 0.78 15.11 -12.83
C PRO A 283 -0.47 15.24 -13.71
N HIS A 284 -0.93 14.13 -14.28
CA HIS A 284 -2.24 14.03 -14.92
C HIS A 284 -2.96 12.78 -14.41
N ASP A 285 -4.18 13.00 -13.94
CA ASP A 285 -5.25 12.08 -13.54
C ASP A 285 -4.82 10.69 -13.08
N ASN A 286 -4.52 10.58 -11.78
CA ASN A 286 -4.42 9.29 -11.12
C ASN A 286 -5.82 8.65 -11.04
N ALA A 287 -6.07 7.65 -11.90
CA ALA A 287 -7.34 6.95 -11.98
C ALA A 287 -7.80 6.37 -10.62
N SER A 288 -6.86 5.86 -9.82
CA SER A 288 -7.13 5.34 -8.47
C SER A 288 -7.65 6.43 -7.53
N ARG A 289 -7.04 7.64 -7.57
CA ARG A 289 -7.52 8.78 -6.78
C ARG A 289 -8.90 9.23 -7.20
N ALA A 290 -9.15 9.35 -8.51
CA ALA A 290 -10.44 9.78 -9.04
C ALA A 290 -11.55 8.80 -8.65
N TYR A 291 -11.30 7.50 -8.83
CA TYR A 291 -12.21 6.42 -8.44
C TYR A 291 -12.53 6.45 -6.95
N VAL A 292 -11.51 6.47 -6.09
CA VAL A 292 -11.69 6.44 -4.63
C VAL A 292 -12.40 7.69 -4.11
N ASN A 293 -12.03 8.88 -4.62
CA ASN A 293 -12.66 10.12 -4.17
C ASN A 293 -14.13 10.18 -4.57
N ARG A 294 -14.48 9.73 -5.78
CA ARG A 294 -15.87 9.67 -6.21
C ARG A 294 -16.66 8.65 -5.40
N LEU A 295 -16.09 7.46 -5.20
CA LEU A 295 -16.70 6.40 -4.41
C LEU A 295 -16.97 6.85 -2.98
N ARG A 296 -15.99 7.48 -2.34
CA ARG A 296 -16.14 8.04 -0.99
C ARG A 296 -17.23 9.11 -0.96
N ALA A 297 -17.20 10.05 -1.90
CA ALA A 297 -18.19 11.12 -1.94
C ALA A 297 -19.62 10.59 -2.13
N ASP A 298 -19.82 9.60 -3.00
CA ASP A 298 -21.13 9.00 -3.25
C ASP A 298 -21.63 8.19 -2.04
N LEU A 299 -20.75 7.43 -1.35
CA LEU A 299 -21.11 6.66 -0.17
C LEU A 299 -21.39 7.55 1.05
N ASP A 300 -20.52 8.53 1.32
CA ASP A 300 -20.66 9.42 2.47
C ASP A 300 -21.85 10.39 2.32
N ALA A 301 -22.38 10.56 1.09
CA ALA A 301 -23.59 11.33 0.83
C ALA A 301 -24.89 10.56 1.12
N ARG A 302 -24.84 9.24 1.35
CA ARG A 302 -26.03 8.43 1.66
C ARG A 302 -26.31 8.48 3.16
N GLU A 303 -27.58 8.61 3.54
CA GLU A 303 -28.00 8.56 4.94
C GLU A 303 -27.99 7.12 5.49
N GLU A 304 -28.25 6.14 4.62
CA GLU A 304 -28.31 4.72 4.95
C GLU A 304 -27.15 3.95 4.32
N THR A 305 -26.78 2.83 4.95
CA THR A 305 -25.74 1.91 4.47
C THR A 305 -26.12 1.34 3.11
N VAL A 306 -25.20 1.39 2.15
CA VAL A 306 -25.46 0.90 0.79
C VAL A 306 -25.16 -0.59 0.66
N ASP A 307 -26.11 -1.34 0.11
CA ASP A 307 -25.93 -2.74 -0.26
C ASP A 307 -25.27 -2.86 -1.64
N LEU A 308 -24.04 -3.37 -1.64
CA LEU A 308 -23.22 -3.49 -2.85
C LEU A 308 -23.06 -4.93 -3.30
N ALA A 309 -23.15 -5.13 -4.61
CA ALA A 309 -22.63 -6.33 -5.24
C ALA A 309 -21.10 -6.30 -5.30
N SER A 310 -20.48 -7.40 -4.89
CA SER A 310 -19.02 -7.58 -5.03
C SER A 310 -18.63 -7.74 -6.51
N GLN A 311 -17.84 -6.80 -7.00
CA GLN A 311 -17.36 -6.71 -8.39
C GLN A 311 -15.83 -6.68 -8.44
N VAL A 312 -15.25 -6.94 -9.60
CA VAL A 312 -13.81 -6.74 -9.82
C VAL A 312 -13.54 -5.25 -9.91
N VAL A 313 -12.56 -4.75 -9.17
CA VAL A 313 -12.12 -3.36 -9.22
C VAL A 313 -11.48 -3.08 -10.60
N PRO A 314 -11.72 -1.91 -11.22
CA PRO A 314 -11.12 -1.59 -12.51
C PRO A 314 -9.59 -1.77 -12.52
N PRO A 315 -8.99 -2.37 -13.58
CA PRO A 315 -7.55 -2.63 -13.64
C PRO A 315 -6.66 -1.37 -13.52
N ALA A 316 -7.21 -0.21 -13.87
CA ALA A 316 -6.55 1.09 -13.71
C ALA A 316 -6.39 1.52 -12.23
N VAL A 317 -7.12 0.89 -11.31
CA VAL A 317 -7.05 1.11 -9.87
C VAL A 317 -6.27 -0.02 -9.20
N LEU A 318 -6.65 -1.26 -9.51
CA LEU A 318 -6.06 -2.46 -8.90
C LEU A 318 -5.89 -3.55 -9.98
N PRO A 319 -4.66 -3.96 -10.31
CA PRO A 319 -4.44 -4.99 -11.32
C PRO A 319 -5.08 -6.33 -10.96
N ALA A 320 -5.62 -7.01 -11.98
CA ALA A 320 -6.43 -8.21 -11.84
C ALA A 320 -5.66 -9.46 -11.36
N ASP A 321 -4.33 -9.46 -11.38
CA ASP A 321 -3.47 -10.57 -10.96
C ASP A 321 -3.43 -10.78 -9.42
N GLY A 322 -4.09 -9.92 -8.65
CA GLY A 322 -4.12 -9.99 -7.19
C GLY A 322 -5.41 -10.56 -6.61
N ALA A 323 -5.95 -11.63 -7.20
CA ALA A 323 -7.08 -12.34 -6.58
C ALA A 323 -6.67 -12.92 -5.21
N PRO A 324 -7.54 -12.93 -4.18
CA PRO A 324 -8.92 -12.41 -4.16
C PRO A 324 -9.03 -10.91 -3.83
N GLN A 325 -7.94 -10.23 -3.47
CA GLN A 325 -7.97 -8.82 -3.00
C GLN A 325 -8.34 -7.80 -4.09
N HIS A 326 -8.50 -8.21 -5.35
CA HIS A 326 -8.90 -7.35 -6.46
C HIS A 326 -10.40 -6.98 -6.51
N ARG A 327 -11.18 -7.33 -5.49
CA ARG A 327 -12.65 -7.17 -5.47
C ARG A 327 -13.08 -5.95 -4.64
N THR A 328 -14.23 -5.39 -4.97
CA THR A 328 -14.79 -4.23 -4.26
C THR A 328 -15.06 -4.55 -2.78
N GLU A 329 -15.37 -5.80 -2.44
CA GLU A 329 -15.54 -6.26 -1.04
C GLU A 329 -14.29 -6.10 -0.18
N ALA A 330 -13.10 -6.15 -0.79
CA ALA A 330 -11.83 -5.91 -0.10
C ALA A 330 -11.46 -4.43 -0.07
N LEU A 331 -11.75 -3.68 -1.13
CA LEU A 331 -11.35 -2.27 -1.27
C LEU A 331 -12.26 -1.30 -0.51
N VAL A 332 -13.59 -1.48 -0.59
CA VAL A 332 -14.58 -0.54 -0.05
C VAL A 332 -14.43 -0.30 1.46
N PRO A 333 -14.12 -1.31 2.30
CA PRO A 333 -13.87 -1.09 3.74
C PRO A 333 -12.68 -0.16 4.04
N LEU A 334 -11.73 0.01 3.10
CA LEU A 334 -10.65 1.00 3.22
C LEU A 334 -11.11 2.43 2.90
N VAL A 335 -12.26 2.58 2.23
CA VAL A 335 -12.75 3.83 1.66
C VAL A 335 -13.81 4.47 2.56
N SER A 336 -14.82 3.69 2.96
CA SER A 336 -15.95 4.13 3.79
C SER A 336 -16.55 2.93 4.54
N GLU A 337 -17.13 3.19 5.71
CA GLU A 337 -17.90 2.20 6.49
C GLU A 337 -19.37 2.16 6.06
N ASN A 338 -19.82 3.10 5.22
CA ASN A 338 -21.23 3.26 4.82
C ASN A 338 -21.64 2.32 3.67
N ALA A 339 -21.10 1.10 3.65
CA ALA A 339 -21.39 0.10 2.63
C ALA A 339 -21.23 -1.32 3.19
N GLN A 340 -22.04 -2.23 2.68
CA GLN A 340 -21.98 -3.65 3.03
C GLN A 340 -22.16 -4.55 1.80
N PHE A 341 -21.81 -5.82 1.94
CA PHE A 341 -21.85 -6.83 0.88
C PHE A 341 -22.75 -8.00 1.28
N PRO A 342 -24.09 -7.82 1.25
CA PRO A 342 -25.01 -8.82 1.75
C PRO A 342 -25.17 -9.98 0.77
N THR A 343 -25.75 -11.09 1.25
CA THR A 343 -26.19 -12.20 0.39
C THR A 343 -27.58 -11.98 -0.19
N SER A 344 -28.37 -11.06 0.38
CA SER A 344 -29.70 -10.68 -0.10
C SER A 344 -30.04 -9.24 0.29
N THR A 345 -30.78 -8.53 -0.55
CA THR A 345 -31.21 -7.13 -0.33
C THR A 345 -32.44 -6.82 -1.19
N ASP A 346 -33.21 -5.81 -0.83
CA ASP A 346 -34.25 -5.19 -1.65
C ASP A 346 -33.70 -4.09 -2.59
N GLU A 347 -32.57 -3.48 -2.25
CA GLU A 347 -31.93 -2.41 -3.02
C GLU A 347 -30.46 -2.73 -3.34
N LEU A 348 -30.22 -3.48 -4.43
CA LEU A 348 -28.86 -3.78 -4.86
C LEU A 348 -28.24 -2.62 -5.64
N SER A 349 -27.02 -2.24 -5.26
CA SER A 349 -26.19 -1.26 -5.97
C SER A 349 -24.87 -1.85 -6.48
N VAL A 350 -24.26 -1.17 -7.44
CA VAL A 350 -22.95 -1.49 -8.03
C VAL A 350 -22.07 -0.24 -8.12
N ILE A 351 -20.77 -0.45 -8.28
CA ILE A 351 -19.81 0.64 -8.48
C ILE A 351 -19.40 0.68 -9.95
N THR A 352 -19.59 1.82 -10.61
CA THR A 352 -19.16 2.03 -12.00
C THR A 352 -17.63 2.10 -12.11
N ASP A 353 -17.09 1.96 -13.34
CA ASP A 353 -15.64 2.10 -13.59
C ASP A 353 -15.07 3.48 -13.19
N ALA A 354 -15.94 4.50 -13.11
CA ALA A 354 -15.58 5.85 -12.67
C ALA A 354 -15.63 6.03 -11.14
N GLY A 355 -16.06 5.01 -10.39
CA GLY A 355 -16.22 5.05 -8.93
C GLY A 355 -17.58 5.57 -8.45
N ALA A 356 -18.56 5.74 -9.34
CA ALA A 356 -19.92 6.16 -8.94
C ALA A 356 -20.74 4.98 -8.40
N VAL A 357 -21.57 5.21 -7.38
CA VAL A 357 -22.48 4.20 -6.82
C VAL A 357 -23.87 4.35 -7.42
N VAL A 358 -24.33 3.33 -8.13
CA VAL A 358 -25.60 3.36 -8.86
C VAL A 358 -26.43 2.09 -8.63
N PRO A 359 -27.77 2.14 -8.77
CA PRO A 359 -28.60 0.95 -8.71
C PRO A 359 -28.15 -0.14 -9.69
N ALA A 360 -28.31 -1.40 -9.30
CA ALA A 360 -27.92 -2.55 -10.10
C ALA A 360 -29.09 -3.04 -10.98
N ALA A 361 -28.79 -3.27 -12.25
CA ALA A 361 -29.61 -4.08 -13.14
C ALA A 361 -29.10 -5.53 -13.14
N ILE A 362 -30.02 -6.50 -13.13
CA ILE A 362 -29.71 -7.91 -13.38
C ILE A 362 -30.19 -8.24 -14.78
N GLY A 363 -29.26 -8.55 -15.69
CA GLY A 363 -29.60 -8.80 -17.09
C GLY A 363 -28.62 -9.72 -17.81
N GLY A 364 -29.03 -10.17 -19.00
CA GLY A 364 -28.17 -10.93 -19.91
C GLY A 364 -27.85 -12.38 -19.48
N GLY A 365 -28.52 -12.92 -18.46
CA GLY A 365 -28.35 -14.30 -18.01
C GLY A 365 -29.66 -15.10 -17.95
N PRO A 366 -29.69 -16.22 -17.20
CA PRO A 366 -30.85 -17.10 -17.12
C PRO A 366 -32.11 -16.41 -16.59
N ARG A 367 -33.27 -16.89 -17.01
CA ARG A 367 -34.59 -16.43 -16.55
C ARG A 367 -35.44 -17.58 -16.06
N GLY A 368 -36.40 -17.25 -15.18
CA GLY A 368 -37.46 -18.18 -14.79
C GLY A 368 -38.28 -18.64 -15.99
N GLU A 369 -38.29 -19.94 -16.24
CA GLU A 369 -39.03 -20.59 -17.31
C GLU A 369 -40.39 -21.09 -16.80
N GLY A 370 -41.42 -21.02 -17.67
CA GLY A 370 -42.73 -21.59 -17.38
C GLY A 370 -43.51 -20.80 -16.33
N ARG A 371 -43.46 -19.47 -16.39
CA ARG A 371 -44.33 -18.58 -15.59
C ARG A 371 -45.80 -19.02 -15.76
N PRO A 372 -46.50 -19.42 -14.69
CA PRO A 372 -47.89 -19.83 -14.78
C PRO A 372 -48.79 -18.72 -15.35
N GLU A 373 -49.87 -19.13 -16.02
CA GLU A 373 -50.92 -18.21 -16.47
C GLU A 373 -51.67 -17.61 -15.29
N GLY A 374 -51.94 -16.30 -15.34
CA GLY A 374 -52.62 -15.56 -14.28
C GLY A 374 -51.85 -14.33 -13.80
N GLU A 375 -52.45 -13.59 -12.86
CA GLU A 375 -51.93 -12.31 -12.36
C GLU A 375 -50.73 -12.50 -11.42
N CYS A 376 -50.65 -13.62 -10.70
CA CYS A 376 -49.63 -13.87 -9.66
C CYS A 376 -48.30 -14.44 -10.20
N GLY A 377 -48.30 -15.07 -11.39
CA GLY A 377 -47.16 -15.87 -11.83
C GLY A 377 -46.99 -17.12 -10.96
N TRP A 378 -45.87 -17.23 -10.24
CA TRP A 378 -45.67 -18.30 -9.25
C TRP A 378 -46.25 -17.87 -7.90
N GLN A 379 -47.23 -18.63 -7.39
CA GLN A 379 -47.83 -18.41 -6.08
C GLN A 379 -47.20 -19.31 -5.02
N ILE A 380 -46.59 -18.71 -3.99
CA ILE A 380 -45.98 -19.40 -2.86
C ILE A 380 -46.80 -19.12 -1.60
N THR A 381 -47.15 -20.19 -0.90
CA THR A 381 -47.92 -20.18 0.37
C THR A 381 -47.15 -20.99 1.43
N ASP A 382 -47.82 -21.89 2.14
CA ASP A 382 -47.26 -22.94 2.99
C ASP A 382 -46.41 -23.99 2.22
N ARG A 383 -46.56 -24.10 0.90
CA ARG A 383 -45.80 -25.05 0.07
C ARG A 383 -44.71 -24.36 -0.74
N PRO A 384 -43.47 -24.86 -0.70
CA PRO A 384 -42.40 -24.31 -1.53
C PRO A 384 -42.66 -24.58 -3.02
N VAL A 385 -42.28 -23.62 -3.86
CA VAL A 385 -42.38 -23.70 -5.32
C VAL A 385 -40.99 -23.73 -5.95
N THR A 386 -40.77 -24.67 -6.87
CA THR A 386 -39.52 -24.76 -7.63
C THR A 386 -39.69 -24.08 -8.99
N ILE A 387 -38.94 -23.00 -9.19
CA ILE A 387 -38.85 -22.25 -10.45
C ILE A 387 -37.68 -22.80 -11.26
N ARG A 388 -37.93 -23.27 -12.48
CA ARG A 388 -36.87 -23.73 -13.39
C ARG A 388 -36.26 -22.53 -14.13
N LEU A 389 -34.97 -22.60 -14.42
CA LEU A 389 -34.27 -21.60 -15.21
C LEU A 389 -34.07 -22.11 -16.64
N ASP A 390 -34.23 -21.24 -17.63
CA ASP A 390 -34.03 -21.53 -19.06
C ASP A 390 -32.56 -21.90 -19.39
N ALA A 391 -31.62 -21.48 -18.54
CA ALA A 391 -30.20 -21.78 -18.59
C ALA A 391 -29.64 -21.98 -17.16
N PRO A 392 -28.50 -22.68 -16.99
CA PRO A 392 -27.89 -22.84 -15.66
C PRO A 392 -27.36 -21.51 -15.12
N ALA A 393 -27.73 -21.18 -13.88
CA ALA A 393 -27.12 -20.12 -13.08
C ALA A 393 -25.77 -20.57 -12.53
N ARG A 394 -24.81 -19.65 -12.50
CA ARG A 394 -23.49 -19.86 -11.91
C ARG A 394 -23.46 -19.39 -10.46
N GLU A 395 -22.64 -20.04 -9.66
CA GLU A 395 -22.33 -19.62 -8.30
C GLU A 395 -21.84 -18.16 -8.30
N GLY A 396 -22.34 -17.38 -7.33
CA GLY A 396 -21.96 -15.98 -7.15
C GLY A 396 -22.60 -14.98 -8.10
N GLN A 397 -23.42 -15.41 -9.07
CA GLN A 397 -24.34 -14.51 -9.78
C GLN A 397 -25.43 -13.97 -8.83
N TRP A 398 -26.15 -12.95 -9.26
CA TRP A 398 -27.29 -12.40 -8.53
C TRP A 398 -28.59 -12.76 -9.23
N ALA A 399 -29.61 -13.11 -8.45
CA ALA A 399 -30.97 -13.35 -8.89
C ALA A 399 -31.87 -12.19 -8.41
N ARG A 400 -32.66 -11.60 -9.32
CA ARG A 400 -33.71 -10.63 -9.01
C ARG A 400 -35.07 -11.30 -9.13
N PHE A 401 -35.87 -11.20 -8.07
CA PHE A 401 -37.25 -11.65 -8.02
C PHE A 401 -38.15 -10.42 -7.98
N GLY A 402 -38.94 -10.19 -9.03
CA GLY A 402 -40.04 -9.23 -8.97
C GLY A 402 -41.24 -9.87 -8.29
N TYR A 403 -41.69 -9.33 -7.16
CA TYR A 403 -42.71 -9.96 -6.34
C TYR A 403 -43.75 -9.00 -5.77
N LEU A 404 -44.91 -9.56 -5.43
CA LEU A 404 -45.97 -8.92 -4.67
C LEU A 404 -46.24 -9.76 -3.41
N SER A 405 -46.15 -9.14 -2.23
CA SER A 405 -46.47 -9.78 -0.95
C SER A 405 -47.63 -9.06 -0.26
N ALA A 406 -48.44 -9.82 0.49
CA ALA A 406 -49.53 -9.28 1.31
C ALA A 406 -49.11 -8.89 2.74
N GLY A 407 -47.81 -8.98 3.03
CA GLY A 407 -47.21 -8.59 4.31
C GLY A 407 -45.72 -8.87 4.35
N SER A 408 -45.05 -8.42 5.41
CA SER A 408 -43.65 -8.79 5.65
C SER A 408 -43.56 -10.24 6.12
N SER A 409 -42.60 -10.98 5.58
CA SER A 409 -42.36 -12.41 5.88
C SER A 409 -40.92 -12.76 5.57
N PRO A 410 -40.28 -13.69 6.31
CA PRO A 410 -39.05 -14.32 5.84
C PRO A 410 -39.34 -15.11 4.56
N VAL A 411 -38.30 -15.35 3.77
CA VAL A 411 -38.32 -16.26 2.63
C VAL A 411 -37.01 -17.03 2.57
N LEU A 412 -37.10 -18.29 2.19
CA LEU A 412 -35.98 -19.18 1.99
C LEU A 412 -35.89 -19.55 0.51
N VAL A 413 -34.75 -19.25 -0.10
CA VAL A 413 -34.45 -19.60 -1.49
C VAL A 413 -33.36 -20.65 -1.51
N THR A 414 -33.67 -21.82 -2.06
CA THR A 414 -32.75 -22.96 -2.18
C THR A 414 -32.29 -23.15 -3.62
N GLY A 415 -30.98 -23.21 -3.86
CA GLY A 415 -30.38 -23.45 -5.17
C GLY A 415 -29.15 -24.34 -5.05
N GLY A 416 -29.05 -25.40 -5.86
CA GLY A 416 -27.89 -26.30 -5.84
C GLY A 416 -27.66 -27.04 -4.50
N GLY A 417 -28.69 -27.12 -3.64
CA GLY A 417 -28.60 -27.75 -2.31
C GLY A 417 -28.27 -26.80 -1.17
N GLU A 418 -27.91 -25.55 -1.47
CA GLU A 418 -27.67 -24.49 -0.49
C GLU A 418 -28.85 -23.53 -0.38
N GLN A 419 -28.98 -22.88 0.79
CA GLN A 419 -30.11 -22.04 1.12
C GLN A 419 -29.65 -20.62 1.49
N VAL A 420 -30.40 -19.63 1.02
CA VAL A 420 -30.24 -18.23 1.42
C VAL A 420 -31.57 -17.75 1.99
N GLN A 421 -31.51 -17.19 3.19
CA GLN A 421 -32.65 -16.57 3.85
C GLN A 421 -32.67 -15.07 3.53
N ALA A 422 -33.86 -14.55 3.23
CA ALA A 422 -34.09 -13.13 3.00
C ALA A 422 -35.40 -12.68 3.69
N SER A 423 -35.67 -11.38 3.65
CA SER A 423 -36.90 -10.78 4.17
C SER A 423 -37.69 -10.15 3.03
N LEU A 424 -39.00 -10.35 3.05
CA LEU A 424 -39.94 -9.72 2.13
C LEU A 424 -40.57 -8.50 2.79
N ALA A 425 -40.80 -7.46 2.00
CA ALA A 425 -41.58 -6.29 2.36
C ALA A 425 -43.02 -6.45 1.83
N ASP A 426 -43.95 -5.74 2.46
CA ASP A 426 -45.34 -5.65 2.00
C ASP A 426 -45.43 -4.90 0.65
N GLY A 427 -46.35 -5.33 -0.22
CA GLY A 427 -46.58 -4.70 -1.52
C GLY A 427 -45.68 -5.22 -2.65
N LEU A 428 -45.57 -4.42 -3.72
CA LEU A 428 -44.83 -4.74 -4.95
C LEU A 428 -43.37 -4.30 -4.83
N ASN A 429 -42.44 -5.24 -4.83
CA ASN A 429 -41.02 -4.99 -4.57
C ASN A 429 -40.12 -5.88 -5.44
N SER A 430 -38.81 -5.63 -5.37
CA SER A 430 -37.78 -6.53 -5.90
C SER A 430 -36.98 -7.14 -4.75
N LEU A 431 -36.65 -8.42 -4.85
CA LEU A 431 -35.69 -9.08 -3.96
C LEU A 431 -34.47 -9.50 -4.79
N TYR A 432 -33.29 -9.07 -4.37
CA TYR A 432 -32.01 -9.45 -4.93
C TYR A 432 -31.35 -10.49 -4.01
N LEU A 433 -30.84 -11.57 -4.59
CA LEU A 433 -30.24 -12.67 -3.84
C LEU A 433 -29.03 -13.23 -4.57
N ARG A 434 -27.91 -13.42 -3.85
CA ARG A 434 -26.72 -14.06 -4.40
C ARG A 434 -26.97 -15.55 -4.56
N VAL A 435 -26.80 -16.05 -5.78
CA VAL A 435 -26.98 -17.46 -6.14
C VAL A 435 -25.97 -18.29 -5.35
N PRO A 436 -26.42 -19.18 -4.45
CA PRO A 436 -25.54 -19.84 -3.49
C PRO A 436 -24.67 -20.91 -4.13
N ALA A 437 -25.22 -21.67 -5.07
CA ALA A 437 -24.50 -22.69 -5.82
C ALA A 437 -25.01 -22.77 -7.27
N ALA A 438 -24.17 -23.29 -8.17
CA ALA A 438 -24.55 -23.50 -9.57
C ALA A 438 -25.82 -24.38 -9.67
N THR A 439 -26.85 -23.92 -10.37
CA THR A 439 -28.17 -24.56 -10.35
C THR A 439 -28.96 -24.30 -11.64
N ARG A 440 -29.94 -25.16 -11.92
CA ARG A 440 -30.96 -24.98 -12.98
C ARG A 440 -32.36 -24.68 -12.43
N SER A 441 -32.49 -24.56 -11.12
CA SER A 441 -33.75 -24.25 -10.47
C SER A 441 -33.54 -23.58 -9.13
N LEU A 442 -34.48 -22.71 -8.76
CA LEU A 442 -34.54 -22.04 -7.47
C LEU A 442 -35.85 -22.44 -6.78
N THR A 443 -35.77 -22.97 -5.57
CA THR A 443 -36.94 -23.33 -4.77
C THR A 443 -37.21 -22.26 -3.74
N VAL A 444 -38.38 -21.64 -3.81
CA VAL A 444 -38.80 -20.52 -2.96
C VAL A 444 -39.85 -21.02 -1.97
N GLY A 445 -39.65 -20.77 -0.68
CA GLY A 445 -40.58 -21.18 0.38
C GLY A 445 -40.20 -20.58 1.73
N GLY A 446 -40.57 -21.24 2.83
CA GLY A 446 -40.19 -20.80 4.18
C GLY A 446 -40.85 -19.49 4.62
N LEU A 447 -42.04 -19.20 4.09
CA LEU A 447 -42.84 -18.04 4.48
C LEU A 447 -43.49 -18.24 5.86
N ASP A 448 -43.84 -17.13 6.52
CA ASP A 448 -44.63 -17.18 7.74
C ASP A 448 -46.02 -17.79 7.49
N PRO A 449 -46.63 -18.46 8.49
CA PRO A 449 -47.96 -19.05 8.34
C PRO A 449 -49.02 -18.02 7.91
N GLY A 450 -49.69 -18.29 6.78
CA GLY A 450 -50.72 -17.42 6.22
C GLY A 450 -50.21 -16.30 5.30
N ALA A 451 -48.89 -16.17 5.14
CA ALA A 451 -48.31 -15.28 4.15
C ALA A 451 -48.51 -15.83 2.72
N ASN A 452 -48.69 -14.92 1.77
CA ASN A 452 -48.83 -15.24 0.34
C ASN A 452 -47.84 -14.39 -0.44
N LEU A 453 -47.08 -15.04 -1.32
CA LEU A 453 -46.10 -14.40 -2.19
C LEU A 453 -46.42 -14.72 -3.65
N CYS A 454 -46.53 -13.67 -4.46
CA CYS A 454 -46.60 -13.78 -5.91
C CYS A 454 -45.25 -13.38 -6.50
N VAL A 455 -44.61 -14.28 -7.25
CA VAL A 455 -43.40 -13.98 -8.01
C VAL A 455 -43.78 -13.87 -9.48
N ASP A 456 -43.54 -12.71 -10.06
CA ASP A 456 -43.87 -12.42 -11.46
C ASP A 456 -42.70 -12.73 -12.40
N SER A 457 -41.49 -12.39 -11.97
CA SER A 457 -40.27 -12.52 -12.79
C SER A 457 -39.09 -12.97 -11.95
N VAL A 458 -38.23 -13.79 -12.57
CA VAL A 458 -36.94 -14.21 -12.01
C VAL A 458 -35.89 -14.01 -13.08
N GLU A 459 -34.89 -13.18 -12.78
CA GLU A 459 -33.77 -12.86 -13.66
C GLU A 459 -32.47 -13.16 -12.92
N VAL A 460 -31.54 -13.87 -13.56
CA VAL A 460 -30.25 -14.23 -12.97
C VAL A 460 -29.13 -13.70 -13.85
N GLY A 461 -28.13 -13.07 -13.26
CA GLY A 461 -27.07 -12.44 -14.03
C GLY A 461 -25.94 -11.87 -13.19
N THR A 462 -24.97 -11.28 -13.89
CA THR A 462 -23.98 -10.42 -13.24
C THR A 462 -24.59 -9.03 -13.07
N PRO A 463 -24.52 -8.42 -11.89
CA PRO A 463 -25.07 -7.09 -11.67
C PRO A 463 -24.26 -6.05 -12.46
N THR A 464 -24.97 -5.23 -13.23
CA THR A 464 -24.42 -4.14 -14.04
C THR A 464 -25.03 -2.81 -13.63
N PRO A 465 -24.37 -1.67 -13.89
CA PRO A 465 -24.97 -0.36 -13.71
C PRO A 465 -26.32 -0.29 -14.42
N LEU A 466 -27.37 0.13 -13.70
CA LEU A 466 -28.62 0.50 -14.34
C LEU A 466 -28.36 1.78 -15.12
N GLU A 467 -28.32 1.68 -16.46
CA GLU A 467 -28.20 2.85 -17.32
C GLU A 467 -29.43 3.75 -17.10
N ALA A 468 -29.18 5.05 -16.91
CA ALA A 468 -30.28 6.02 -16.88
C ALA A 468 -30.99 5.98 -18.25
N PRO A 469 -32.33 5.97 -18.27
CA PRO A 469 -33.12 5.91 -19.51
C PRO A 469 -32.87 7.08 -20.47
#